data_AF-A0AAV3P6Q1-F1
#
_entry.id   AF-A0AAV3P6Q1-F1
#
_cell.length_a   1.000
_cell.length_b   1.000
_cell.length_c   1.000
_cell.angle_alpha   90.00
_cell.angle_beta   90.00
_cell.angle_gamma   90.00
#
_symmetry.space_group_name_H-M   'P 1'
#
loop_
_entity.id
_entity.type
_entity.pdbx_description
1 polymer ?
#
loop_
_entity_poly.entity_id
_entity_poly.type
_entity_poly.pdbx_seq_one_letter_code
_entity_poly.pdbx_strand_id
1 'polypeptide(L)'
;MTPNELNYLPIEKPWIIPPLFIPHEYEEGEVEAVMVIVTGIGIHDDWRQPIIDYLQHGKLLDDVRKKIDIRQRAPRFIYFNDTLFRRSFGLVLLRCLSSTEADQAMNEAHSGVGDMVLAVKRPIHIQRKNAKMMPKWDGPYVVQEAYTSGSYLLADQEGKKVGPINGHYLKQYYP
;
A
#
# COMPACT_ATOMS: atom_id res chain seq x y z
N MET A 1 23.48 2.62 -3.85
CA MET A 1 23.23 1.26 -3.31
C MET A 1 22.68 0.43 -4.46
N THR A 2 23.42 -0.57 -4.92
CA THR A 2 23.16 -1.32 -6.16
C THR A 2 22.09 -2.40 -5.96
N PRO A 3 21.37 -2.84 -7.01
CA PRO A 3 20.21 -3.75 -6.92
C PRO A 3 20.46 -5.17 -6.37
N ASN A 4 21.68 -5.48 -5.91
CA ASN A 4 22.15 -6.84 -5.67
C ASN A 4 22.36 -7.20 -4.18
N GLU A 5 22.03 -6.30 -3.25
CA GLU A 5 22.22 -6.53 -1.80
C GLU A 5 21.03 -7.24 -1.12
N LEU A 6 19.90 -7.44 -1.81
CA LEU A 6 18.75 -8.19 -1.27
C LEU A 6 18.94 -9.72 -1.31
N ASN A 7 19.96 -10.22 -2.02
CA ASN A 7 20.21 -11.66 -2.19
C ASN A 7 21.22 -12.25 -1.19
N TYR A 8 21.79 -11.43 -0.30
CA TYR A 8 22.85 -11.86 0.63
C TYR A 8 22.52 -11.50 2.08
N LEU A 9 21.30 -11.78 2.53
CA LEU A 9 21.06 -11.83 3.98
C LEU A 9 21.80 -13.06 4.54
N PRO A 10 22.79 -12.89 5.43
CA PRO A 10 23.53 -14.01 6.00
C PRO A 10 22.57 -14.90 6.79
N ILE A 11 22.42 -16.15 6.37
CA ILE A 11 21.61 -17.14 7.07
C ILE A 11 22.41 -17.61 8.28
N GLU A 12 22.40 -16.84 9.36
CA GLU A 12 22.97 -17.25 10.64
C GLU A 12 21.91 -17.12 11.74
N LYS A 13 21.00 -18.11 11.75
CA LYS A 13 20.35 -18.75 12.91
C LYS A 13 19.31 -19.75 12.38
N PRO A 14 19.51 -21.07 12.52
CA PRO A 14 18.63 -22.07 11.97
C PRO A 14 17.38 -22.21 12.84
N TRP A 15 16.39 -21.34 12.64
CA TRP A 15 15.04 -21.66 13.09
C TRP A 15 14.46 -22.63 12.08
N ILE A 16 14.57 -23.91 12.46
CA ILE A 16 13.94 -25.08 11.85
C ILE A 16 12.61 -24.68 11.22
N ILE A 17 12.56 -24.75 9.89
CA ILE A 17 11.33 -24.71 9.11
C ILE A 17 10.43 -25.83 9.68
N PRO A 18 9.24 -25.54 10.24
CA PRO A 18 8.32 -26.61 10.56
C PRO A 18 7.92 -27.27 9.23
N PRO A 19 8.09 -28.59 9.08
CA PRO A 19 7.71 -29.27 7.85
C PRO A 19 6.22 -29.08 7.63
N LEU A 20 5.87 -28.69 6.40
CA LEU A 20 4.51 -28.70 5.87
C LEU A 20 4.02 -30.16 5.80
N PHE A 21 3.64 -30.76 6.93
CA PHE A 21 2.96 -32.05 6.96
C PHE A 21 2.17 -32.24 8.26
N ILE A 22 0.84 -32.26 8.16
CA ILE A 22 -0.07 -32.83 9.16
C ILE A 22 -0.51 -34.20 8.62
N PRO A 23 -0.45 -35.27 9.41
CA PRO A 23 -1.66 -36.08 9.59
C PRO A 23 -1.88 -36.59 11.02
N HIS A 24 -3.15 -36.47 11.45
CA HIS A 24 -3.94 -37.37 12.33
C HIS A 24 -3.38 -37.65 13.75
N GLU A 25 -4.03 -37.26 14.87
CA GLU A 25 -5.31 -37.80 15.37
C GLU A 25 -5.93 -36.96 16.51
N TYR A 26 -7.25 -36.68 16.38
CA TYR A 26 -8.37 -36.43 17.35
C TYR A 26 -8.22 -35.38 18.50
N GLU A 27 -9.25 -34.60 18.89
CA GLU A 27 -10.70 -34.82 18.89
C GLU A 27 -11.54 -33.60 18.44
N GLU A 28 -12.79 -33.92 18.08
CA GLU A 28 -13.87 -33.10 17.54
C GLU A 28 -14.25 -31.87 18.38
N GLY A 29 -14.46 -30.74 17.71
CA GLY A 29 -15.11 -29.56 18.24
C GLY A 29 -15.40 -28.58 17.11
N GLU A 30 -16.69 -28.26 16.94
CA GLU A 30 -17.33 -27.66 15.77
C GLU A 30 -16.65 -26.43 15.14
N VAL A 31 -16.89 -26.31 13.83
CA VAL A 31 -16.39 -25.28 12.93
C VAL A 31 -16.93 -23.88 13.20
N GLU A 32 -16.17 -22.91 12.70
CA GLU A 32 -16.57 -21.57 12.30
C GLU A 32 -16.34 -20.44 13.32
N ALA A 33 -15.15 -19.83 13.19
CA ALA A 33 -15.06 -18.38 13.23
C ALA A 33 -13.89 -17.94 12.34
N VAL A 34 -14.20 -17.55 11.11
CA VAL A 34 -13.40 -16.53 10.43
C VAL A 34 -13.62 -15.25 11.24
N MET A 35 -12.83 -15.06 12.29
CA MET A 35 -12.85 -13.80 13.02
C MET A 35 -11.96 -12.81 12.27
N VAL A 36 -12.59 -12.08 11.35
CA VAL A 36 -12.12 -10.74 10.98
C VAL A 36 -12.31 -9.89 12.24
N ILE A 37 -11.30 -9.84 13.10
CA ILE A 37 -11.36 -8.97 14.27
C ILE A 37 -10.91 -7.58 13.81
N VAL A 38 -11.88 -6.80 13.30
CA VAL A 38 -11.83 -5.35 13.41
C VAL A 38 -12.38 -5.01 14.80
N THR A 39 -11.50 -4.91 15.79
CA THR A 39 -11.76 -4.27 17.09
C THR A 39 -10.51 -3.47 17.40
N GLY A 40 -10.50 -2.20 17.75
CA GLY A 40 -11.52 -1.26 18.16
C GLY A 40 -10.71 -0.14 18.82
N ILE A 41 -10.77 1.06 18.24
CA ILE A 41 -10.40 2.39 18.78
C ILE A 41 -9.53 2.34 20.06
N GLY A 42 -8.22 2.17 19.86
CA GLY A 42 -7.18 2.53 20.81
C GLY A 42 -6.11 3.28 20.04
N ILE A 43 -5.75 4.48 20.50
CA ILE A 43 -4.86 5.43 19.81
C ILE A 43 -3.42 4.88 19.60
N HIS A 44 -3.13 3.61 19.93
CA HIS A 44 -1.78 3.04 19.90
C HIS A 44 -1.68 1.52 19.60
N ASP A 45 -2.70 0.86 19.02
CA ASP A 45 -2.60 -0.59 18.76
C ASP A 45 -2.19 -0.89 17.31
N ASP A 46 -0.91 -0.65 16.99
CA ASP A 46 -0.32 -1.06 15.71
C ASP A 46 -0.23 -2.59 15.67
N TRP A 47 -1.11 -3.22 14.89
CA TRP A 47 -1.24 -4.68 14.74
C TRP A 47 0.07 -5.39 14.39
N ARG A 48 1.06 -4.67 13.85
CA ARG A 48 2.38 -5.19 13.52
C ARG A 48 3.20 -5.50 14.78
N GLN A 49 3.00 -4.75 15.87
CA GLN A 49 3.86 -4.80 17.06
C GLN A 49 3.95 -6.19 17.69
N PRO A 50 2.84 -6.93 17.92
CA PRO A 50 2.93 -8.29 18.46
C PRO A 50 3.72 -9.26 17.57
N ILE A 51 3.70 -9.05 16.25
CA ILE A 51 4.46 -9.87 15.29
C ILE A 51 5.93 -9.47 15.31
N ILE A 52 6.23 -8.17 15.34
CA ILE A 52 7.59 -7.63 15.44
C ILE A 52 8.26 -8.11 16.74
N ASP A 53 7.58 -7.97 17.88
CA ASP A 53 8.06 -8.42 19.19
C ASP A 53 8.37 -9.91 19.21
N TYR A 54 7.51 -10.72 18.60
CA TYR A 54 7.74 -12.15 18.49
C TYR A 54 8.94 -12.48 17.60
N LEU A 55 9.08 -11.83 16.44
CA LEU A 55 10.18 -12.08 15.51
C LEU A 55 11.53 -11.60 16.03
N GLN A 56 11.58 -10.45 16.73
CA GLN A 56 12.81 -9.89 17.28
C GLN A 56 13.23 -10.54 18.61
N HIS A 57 12.27 -10.75 19.52
CA HIS A 57 12.56 -11.08 20.91
C HIS A 57 12.04 -12.46 21.34
N GLY A 58 11.24 -13.14 20.50
CA GLY A 58 10.52 -14.36 20.90
C GLY A 58 9.45 -14.13 21.97
N LYS A 59 9.10 -12.87 22.24
CA LYS A 59 8.11 -12.49 23.27
C LYS A 59 6.71 -12.79 22.78
N LEU A 60 5.88 -13.34 23.68
CA LEU A 60 4.49 -13.67 23.42
C LEU A 60 3.63 -13.20 24.60
N LEU A 61 2.46 -12.62 24.31
CA LEU A 61 1.48 -12.18 25.31
C LEU A 61 0.99 -13.36 26.16
N ASP A 62 0.64 -13.16 27.43
CA ASP A 62 0.24 -14.26 28.32
C ASP A 62 -1.01 -15.04 27.88
N ASP A 63 -1.91 -14.39 27.15
CA ASP A 63 -3.12 -14.98 26.61
C ASP A 63 -2.83 -16.10 25.60
N VAL A 64 -3.20 -17.33 25.96
CA VAL A 64 -3.00 -18.56 25.16
C VAL A 64 -3.50 -18.40 23.72
N ARG A 65 -4.64 -17.73 23.50
CA ARG A 65 -5.21 -17.56 22.16
C ARG A 65 -4.33 -16.67 21.29
N LYS A 66 -3.86 -15.55 21.85
CA LYS A 66 -2.95 -14.63 21.16
C LYS A 66 -1.59 -15.27 20.90
N LYS A 67 -1.08 -16.11 21.82
CA LYS A 67 0.16 -16.89 21.61
C LYS A 67 0.05 -17.78 20.37
N ILE A 68 -1.04 -18.53 20.27
CA ILE A 68 -1.29 -19.47 19.17
C ILE A 68 -1.43 -18.70 17.85
N ASP A 69 -2.22 -17.64 17.82
CA ASP A 69 -2.43 -16.80 16.63
C ASP A 69 -1.11 -16.25 16.08
N ILE A 70 -0.29 -15.62 16.92
CA ILE A 70 0.98 -15.04 16.50
C ILE A 70 1.94 -16.13 15.99
N ARG A 71 2.05 -17.26 16.69
CA ARG A 71 2.88 -18.39 16.24
C ARG A 71 2.47 -18.93 14.87
N GLN A 72 1.17 -19.03 14.59
CA GLN A 72 0.66 -19.51 13.30
C GLN A 72 0.82 -18.47 12.18
N ARG A 73 0.73 -17.17 12.51
CA ARG A 73 0.83 -16.08 11.52
C ARG A 73 2.28 -15.72 11.18
N ALA A 74 3.17 -15.72 12.16
CA ALA A 74 4.55 -15.24 12.04
C ALA A 74 5.37 -15.83 10.88
N PRO A 75 5.26 -17.13 10.49
CA PRO A 75 6.04 -17.69 9.37
C PRO A 75 5.82 -17.00 8.02
N ARG A 76 4.73 -16.23 7.87
CA ARG A 76 4.43 -15.44 6.66
C ARG A 76 5.16 -14.09 6.63
N PHE A 77 5.85 -13.72 7.71
CA PHE A 77 6.46 -12.41 7.87
C PHE A 77 7.98 -12.50 7.99
N ILE A 78 8.65 -11.40 7.62
CA ILE A 78 10.08 -11.16 7.84
C ILE A 78 10.21 -9.76 8.43
N TYR A 79 11.02 -9.62 9.48
CA TYR A 79 11.38 -8.32 10.02
C TYR A 79 12.85 -8.02 9.70
N PHE A 80 13.11 -6.93 8.97
CA PHE A 80 14.43 -6.56 8.50
C PHE A 80 14.54 -5.04 8.34
N ASN A 81 15.67 -4.45 8.76
CA ASN A 81 15.92 -3.00 8.72
C ASN A 81 14.72 -2.18 9.24
N ASP A 82 14.30 -2.49 10.46
CA ASP A 82 13.18 -1.85 11.16
C ASP A 82 11.82 -1.91 10.42
N THR A 83 11.70 -2.80 9.43
CA THR A 83 10.52 -2.91 8.57
C THR A 83 9.97 -4.33 8.58
N LEU A 84 8.65 -4.44 8.77
CA LEU A 84 7.92 -5.70 8.67
C LEU A 84 7.46 -5.93 7.23
N PHE A 85 7.77 -7.10 6.69
CA PHE A 85 7.36 -7.54 5.36
C PHE A 85 6.51 -8.80 5.45
N ARG A 86 5.51 -8.91 4.57
CA ARG A 86 4.73 -10.13 4.35
C ARG A 86 5.17 -10.81 3.06
N ARG A 87 5.37 -12.13 3.11
CA ARG A 87 5.64 -12.98 1.95
C ARG A 87 4.35 -13.17 1.13
N SER A 88 4.39 -12.78 -0.14
CA SER A 88 3.33 -13.09 -1.11
C SER A 88 3.57 -14.44 -1.79
N PHE A 89 2.55 -14.96 -2.49
CA PHE A 89 2.65 -16.21 -3.24
C PHE A 89 3.74 -16.20 -4.32
N GLY A 90 4.11 -15.03 -4.84
CA GLY A 90 5.16 -14.86 -5.85
C GLY A 90 6.56 -14.56 -5.29
N LEU A 91 6.80 -14.86 -4.00
CA LEU A 91 8.03 -14.50 -3.27
C LEU A 91 8.32 -12.99 -3.18
N VAL A 92 7.42 -12.13 -3.68
CA VAL A 92 7.50 -10.67 -3.49
C VAL A 92 7.24 -10.35 -2.02
N LEU A 93 8.11 -9.51 -1.45
CA LEU A 93 7.98 -8.99 -0.09
C LEU A 93 7.17 -7.70 -0.11
N LEU A 94 6.01 -7.71 0.56
CA LEU A 94 5.13 -6.56 0.68
C LEU A 94 5.35 -5.88 2.03
N ARG A 95 5.67 -4.58 2.01
CA ARG A 95 5.83 -3.79 3.24
C ARG A 95 4.50 -3.74 4.00
N CYS A 96 4.52 -4.04 5.30
CA CYS A 96 3.36 -3.91 6.16
C CYS A 96 3.25 -2.48 6.69
N LEU A 97 2.10 -1.86 6.43
CA LEU A 97 1.78 -0.49 6.83
C LEU A 97 1.17 -0.48 8.23
N SER A 98 1.49 0.56 9.02
CA SER A 98 0.69 0.91 10.19
C SER A 98 -0.72 1.35 9.76
N SER A 99 -1.65 1.49 10.70
CA SER A 99 -2.97 2.05 10.38
C SER A 99 -2.86 3.43 9.72
N THR A 100 -2.01 4.31 10.25
CA THR A 100 -1.83 5.67 9.73
C THR A 100 -1.22 5.69 8.34
N GLU A 101 -0.21 4.84 8.09
CA GLU A 101 0.40 4.70 6.78
C GLU A 101 -0.58 4.09 5.76
N ALA A 102 -1.40 3.13 6.19
CA ALA A 102 -2.42 2.53 5.35
C ALA A 102 -3.48 3.57 4.94
N ASP A 103 -3.95 4.37 5.90
CA ASP A 103 -4.90 5.45 5.62
C ASP A 103 -4.33 6.48 4.64
N GLN A 104 -3.05 6.86 4.82
CA GLN A 104 -2.34 7.73 3.88
C GLN A 104 -2.24 7.13 2.48
N ALA A 105 -1.81 5.88 2.36
CA ALA A 105 -1.68 5.20 1.08
C ALA A 105 -3.04 5.05 0.37
N MET A 106 -4.11 4.74 1.11
CA MET A 106 -5.47 4.67 0.57
C MET A 106 -5.98 6.04 0.11
N ASN A 107 -5.70 7.10 0.88
CA ASN A 107 -6.06 8.47 0.50
C ASN A 107 -5.32 8.92 -0.76
N GLU A 108 -4.03 8.66 -0.85
CA GLU A 108 -3.23 8.97 -2.03
C GLU A 108 -3.77 8.22 -3.26
N ALA A 109 -3.92 6.90 -3.17
CA ALA A 109 -4.41 6.07 -4.27
C ALA A 109 -5.81 6.45 -4.77
N HIS A 110 -6.72 6.87 -3.87
CA HIS A 110 -8.06 7.32 -4.27
C HIS A 110 -8.12 8.78 -4.73
N SER A 111 -7.16 9.60 -4.31
CA SER A 111 -7.12 11.01 -4.71
C SER A 111 -6.68 11.21 -6.16
N GLY A 112 -6.04 10.21 -6.77
CA GLY A 112 -5.42 10.33 -8.10
C GLY A 112 -4.17 11.20 -8.10
N VAL A 113 -3.62 11.57 -6.93
CA VAL A 113 -2.31 12.23 -6.83
C VAL A 113 -1.24 11.28 -7.36
N GLY A 114 -0.34 11.81 -8.20
CA GLY A 114 0.66 11.02 -8.93
C GLY A 114 0.16 10.47 -10.28
N ASP A 115 -1.15 10.44 -10.53
CA ASP A 115 -1.67 9.99 -11.82
C ASP A 115 -1.31 10.97 -12.94
N MET A 116 -1.06 10.41 -14.13
CA MET A 116 -0.93 11.20 -15.35
C MET A 116 -2.30 11.47 -15.97
N VAL A 117 -2.55 12.73 -16.32
CA VAL A 117 -3.82 13.19 -16.87
C VAL A 117 -3.63 14.12 -18.07
N LEU A 118 -4.63 14.17 -18.94
CA LEU A 118 -4.79 15.19 -19.97
C LEU A 118 -5.83 16.22 -19.53
N ALA A 119 -5.60 17.50 -19.83
CA ALA A 119 -6.50 18.60 -19.50
C ALA A 119 -7.13 19.23 -20.76
N VAL A 120 -8.39 19.68 -20.68
CA VAL A 120 -9.02 20.39 -21.81
C VAL A 120 -8.34 21.74 -22.07
N LYS A 121 -7.91 22.01 -23.30
CA LYS A 121 -7.43 23.34 -23.74
C LYS A 121 -8.57 24.34 -23.64
N ARG A 122 -8.50 25.30 -22.71
CA ARG A 122 -9.44 26.43 -22.64
C ARG A 122 -8.88 27.61 -23.42
N PRO A 123 -9.49 28.02 -24.54
CA PRO A 123 -9.12 29.27 -25.18
C PRO A 123 -9.69 30.42 -24.33
N ILE A 124 -8.84 31.06 -23.52
CA ILE A 124 -9.32 32.13 -22.62
C ILE A 124 -9.70 33.40 -23.40
N HIS A 125 -9.18 33.63 -24.62
CA HIS A 125 -9.67 34.61 -25.61
C HIS A 125 -8.98 34.34 -26.95
N ILE A 126 -9.54 33.59 -27.91
CA ILE A 126 -9.02 33.63 -29.29
C ILE A 126 -10.13 33.38 -30.33
N GLN A 127 -10.40 34.43 -31.12
CA GLN A 127 -11.02 34.33 -32.44
C GLN A 127 -10.15 33.42 -33.33
N ARG A 128 -10.56 32.19 -33.62
CA ARG A 128 -9.90 31.39 -34.68
C ARG A 128 -10.92 30.77 -35.62
N LYS A 129 -11.02 31.35 -36.82
CA LYS A 129 -11.38 30.61 -38.02
C LYS A 129 -10.38 29.45 -38.14
N ASN A 130 -10.88 28.20 -38.19
CA ASN A 130 -10.15 26.94 -38.39
C ASN A 130 -9.58 26.21 -37.15
N ALA A 131 -10.24 26.30 -35.98
CA ALA A 131 -9.89 25.48 -34.80
C ALA A 131 -10.34 23.99 -34.85
N LYS A 132 -10.99 23.55 -35.93
CA LYS A 132 -11.69 22.24 -36.01
C LYS A 132 -10.77 21.01 -35.95
N MET A 133 -9.46 21.18 -36.21
CA MET A 133 -8.47 20.09 -36.23
C MET A 133 -7.47 20.13 -35.05
N MET A 134 -7.62 21.04 -34.09
CA MET A 134 -6.70 21.08 -32.94
C MET A 134 -7.09 20.04 -31.89
N PRO A 135 -6.12 19.33 -31.28
CA PRO A 135 -6.42 18.41 -30.19
C PRO A 135 -7.04 19.18 -29.02
N LYS A 136 -8.21 18.73 -28.58
CA LYS A 136 -8.98 19.33 -27.48
C LYS A 136 -8.28 19.16 -26.12
N TRP A 137 -7.42 18.16 -26.02
CA TRP A 137 -6.71 17.77 -24.81
C TRP A 137 -5.23 18.20 -24.89
N ASP A 138 -4.68 18.67 -23.78
CA ASP A 138 -3.28 19.03 -23.56
C ASP A 138 -2.67 18.14 -22.47
N GLY A 139 -1.35 18.03 -22.45
CA GLY A 139 -0.61 17.21 -21.49
C GLY A 139 0.35 16.23 -22.18
N PRO A 140 0.85 15.22 -21.45
CA PRO A 140 0.42 14.78 -20.12
C PRO A 140 0.89 15.69 -18.97
N TYR A 141 0.07 15.75 -17.92
CA TYR A 141 0.38 16.38 -16.64
C TYR A 141 0.35 15.36 -15.52
N VAL A 142 1.05 15.62 -14.42
CA VAL A 142 0.95 14.84 -13.18
C VAL A 142 0.02 15.56 -12.20
N VAL A 143 -0.91 14.85 -11.59
CA VAL A 143 -1.71 15.39 -10.49
C VAL A 143 -0.82 15.58 -9.26
N GLN A 144 -0.65 16.82 -8.82
CA GLN A 144 0.18 17.16 -7.67
C GLN A 144 -0.63 17.24 -6.37
N GLU A 145 -1.84 17.80 -6.42
CA GLU A 145 -2.74 17.91 -5.28
C GLU A 145 -4.19 17.68 -5.72
N ALA A 146 -4.97 17.00 -4.90
CA ALA A 146 -6.42 16.83 -5.09
C ALA A 146 -7.16 17.60 -3.99
N TYR A 147 -8.06 18.50 -4.39
CA TYR A 147 -8.89 19.27 -3.47
C TYR A 147 -10.22 18.55 -3.20
N THR A 148 -10.76 18.71 -2.00
CA THR A 148 -12.08 18.16 -1.59
C THR A 148 -13.24 18.66 -2.46
N SER A 149 -13.07 19.77 -3.16
CA SER A 149 -14.02 20.35 -4.13
C SER A 149 -14.07 19.60 -5.47
N GLY A 150 -13.23 18.59 -5.70
CA GLY A 150 -13.11 17.90 -6.99
C GLY A 150 -12.31 18.68 -8.03
N SER A 151 -11.49 19.64 -7.60
CA SER A 151 -10.46 20.26 -8.43
C SER A 151 -9.07 19.72 -8.12
N TYR A 152 -8.17 19.81 -9.07
CA TYR A 152 -6.83 19.23 -9.01
C TYR A 152 -5.79 20.28 -9.39
N LEU A 153 -4.69 20.32 -8.65
CA LEU A 153 -3.49 21.03 -9.05
C LEU A 153 -2.62 20.08 -9.87
N LEU A 154 -2.22 20.52 -11.06
CA LEU A 154 -1.39 19.72 -11.95
C LEU A 154 0.03 20.29 -12.01
N ALA A 155 0.99 19.45 -12.37
CA ALA A 155 2.33 19.85 -12.76
C ALA A 155 2.63 19.38 -14.19
N ASP A 156 3.25 20.22 -15.00
CA ASP A 156 3.81 19.78 -16.29
C ASP A 156 5.11 18.98 -16.10
N GLN A 157 5.70 18.53 -17.21
CA GLN A 157 6.94 17.74 -17.21
C GLN A 157 8.14 18.48 -16.60
N GLU A 158 8.08 19.80 -16.53
CA GLU A 158 9.12 20.68 -15.96
C GLU A 158 8.81 21.03 -14.49
N GLY A 159 7.70 20.53 -13.94
CA GLY A 159 7.25 20.76 -12.58
C GLY A 159 6.49 22.08 -12.38
N LYS A 160 6.16 22.80 -13.46
CA LYS A 160 5.40 24.04 -13.37
C LYS A 160 3.95 23.74 -13.06
N LYS A 161 3.44 24.40 -12.02
CA LYS A 161 2.06 24.25 -11.54
C LYS A 161 1.04 24.82 -12.55
N VAL A 162 -0.01 24.06 -12.83
CA VAL A 162 -1.13 24.40 -13.72
C VAL A 162 -2.45 24.08 -13.00
N GLY A 163 -3.34 25.07 -12.90
CA GLY A 163 -4.61 24.91 -12.18
C GLY A 163 -4.57 25.46 -10.75
N PRO A 164 -5.72 25.46 -10.04
CA PRO A 164 -6.63 24.31 -9.94
C PRO A 164 -7.55 24.10 -11.14
N ILE A 165 -7.69 22.85 -11.60
CA ILE A 165 -8.60 22.44 -12.69
C ILE A 165 -9.66 21.49 -12.14
N ASN A 166 -10.94 21.75 -12.42
CA ASN A 166 -12.01 20.83 -12.05
C ASN A 166 -11.85 19.47 -12.78
N GLY A 167 -12.01 18.37 -12.05
CA GLY A 167 -11.82 16.99 -12.54
C GLY A 167 -12.66 16.62 -13.76
N HIS A 168 -13.81 17.26 -13.94
CA HIS A 168 -14.64 17.08 -15.15
C HIS A 168 -13.90 17.46 -16.45
N TYR A 169 -12.85 18.28 -16.37
CA TYR A 169 -12.04 18.69 -17.51
C TYR A 169 -10.72 17.92 -17.60
N LEU A 170 -10.58 16.82 -16.86
CA LEU A 170 -9.43 15.94 -16.87
C LEU A 170 -9.81 14.57 -17.42
N LYS A 171 -8.83 13.91 -18.04
CA LYS A 171 -8.95 12.51 -18.48
C LYS A 171 -7.67 11.76 -18.12
N GLN A 172 -7.78 10.55 -17.59
CA GLN A 172 -6.61 9.71 -17.29
C GLN A 172 -5.80 9.43 -18.57
N TYR A 173 -4.49 9.54 -18.45
CA TYR A 173 -3.52 9.24 -19.49
C TYR A 173 -2.87 7.88 -19.20
N TYR A 174 -2.85 7.00 -20.21
CA TYR A 174 -2.15 5.72 -20.16
C TYR A 174 -1.05 5.76 -21.23
N PRO A 175 0.23 5.62 -20.84
CA PRO A 175 1.37 5.67 -21.76
C PRO A 175 1.45 4.46 -22.69
#